data_AF-A0A7Z0EKR9-F1
#
_entry.id   AF-A0A7Z0EKR9-F1
#
_cell.length_a   1.000
_cell.length_b   1.000
_cell.length_c   1.000
_cell.angle_alpha   90.00
_cell.angle_beta   90.00
_cell.angle_gamma   90.00
#
_symmetry.space_group_name_H-M   'P 1'
#
loop_
_entity.id
_entity.type
_entity.pdbx_description
1 polymer ?
#
loop_
_entity_poly.entity_id
_entity_poly.type
_entity_poly.pdbx_seq_one_letter_code
_entity_poly.pdbx_strand_id
1 'polypeptide(L)'
;MGRRRQSALVHLCRGEPFAQFAAGFGVGTATAWRYVRESTRLLARQAPSREQGLRRACRKGCGYVIGDSAPIACDHVAADLPFYAGKHDQLGMNF
;
A
#
# COMPACT_ATOMS: atom_id res chain seq x y z
N MET A 1 12.98 15.35 16.85
CA MET A 1 12.04 15.24 15.71
C MET A 1 11.69 13.80 15.26
N GLY A 2 12.20 12.73 15.90
CA GLY A 2 12.01 11.35 15.42
C GLY A 2 10.68 10.65 15.73
N ARG A 3 9.98 11.02 16.82
CA ARG A 3 8.80 10.29 17.31
C ARG A 3 7.54 10.42 16.44
N ARG A 4 7.39 11.53 15.71
CA ARG A 4 6.23 11.84 14.85
C ARG A 4 6.19 11.06 13.53
N ARG A 5 7.35 10.65 13.01
CA ARG A 5 7.45 9.92 11.74
C ARG A 5 7.19 8.42 11.92
N GLN A 6 7.68 7.85 13.03
CA GLN A 6 7.45 6.45 13.38
C GLN A 6 5.97 6.18 13.66
N SER A 7 5.28 7.12 14.29
CA SER A 7 3.87 7.00 14.64
C SER A 7 2.96 6.88 13.40
N ALA A 8 3.14 7.77 12.42
CA ALA A 8 2.40 7.73 11.17
C ALA A 8 2.69 6.45 10.35
N LEU A 9 3.93 5.94 10.39
CA LEU A 9 4.28 4.66 9.76
C LEU A 9 3.53 3.50 10.39
N VAL A 10 3.40 3.47 11.71
CA VAL A 10 2.63 2.42 12.41
C VAL A 10 1.16 2.41 11.99
N HIS A 11 0.54 3.59 11.87
CA HIS A 11 -0.83 3.71 11.34
C HIS A 11 -0.91 3.25 9.89
N LEU A 12 0.00 3.68 9.01
CA LEU A 12 0.02 3.28 7.60
C LEU A 12 0.23 1.77 7.41
N CYS A 13 0.99 1.12 8.30
CA CYS A 13 1.22 -0.33 8.23
C CYS A 13 0.08 -1.17 8.84
N ARG A 14 -0.63 -0.66 9.85
CA ARG A 14 -1.67 -1.42 10.57
C ARG A 14 -3.10 -1.04 10.22
N GLY A 15 -3.34 0.12 9.62
CA GLY A 15 -4.69 0.60 9.29
C GLY A 15 -5.53 1.01 10.51
N GLU A 16 -4.92 1.20 11.67
CA GLU A 16 -5.64 1.51 12.93
C GLU A 16 -6.45 2.82 12.82
N PRO A 17 -7.63 2.93 13.43
CA PRO A 17 -8.40 4.18 13.42
C PRO A 17 -7.62 5.38 13.97
N PHE A 18 -7.84 6.58 13.41
CA PHE A 18 -7.14 7.80 13.84
C PHE A 18 -7.33 8.10 15.34
N ALA A 19 -8.45 7.70 15.94
CA ALA A 19 -8.71 7.89 17.37
C ALA A 19 -7.78 7.02 18.23
N GLN A 20 -7.56 5.77 17.85
CA GLN A 20 -6.66 4.85 18.55
C GLN A 20 -5.18 5.25 18.34
N PHE A 21 -4.86 5.71 17.14
CA PHE A 21 -3.59 6.34 16.84
C PHE A 21 -3.37 7.61 17.71
N ALA A 22 -4.37 8.48 17.80
CA ALA A 22 -4.31 9.71 18.58
C ALA A 22 -4.09 9.42 20.08
N ALA A 23 -4.85 8.47 20.64
CA ALA A 23 -4.74 8.03 22.02
C ALA A 23 -3.35 7.45 22.35
N GLY A 24 -2.81 6.59 21.48
CA GLY A 24 -1.48 5.98 21.67
C GLY A 24 -0.31 6.98 21.66
N PHE A 25 -0.53 8.20 21.16
CA PHE A 25 0.49 9.25 21.08
C PHE A 25 0.17 10.51 21.90
N GLY A 26 -0.95 10.51 22.65
CA GLY A 26 -1.36 11.66 23.47
C GLY A 26 -1.64 12.93 22.67
N VAL A 27 -2.15 12.79 21.44
CA VAL A 27 -2.48 13.92 20.56
C VAL A 27 -3.97 13.92 20.23
N GLY A 28 -4.51 15.05 19.75
CA GLY A 28 -5.87 15.09 19.22
C GLY A 28 -6.00 14.44 17.84
N THR A 29 -7.18 13.91 17.51
CA THR A 29 -7.48 13.22 16.23
C THR A 29 -7.13 14.06 15.00
N ALA A 30 -7.40 15.37 15.01
CA ALA A 30 -7.04 16.27 13.91
C ALA A 30 -5.52 16.40 13.72
N THR A 31 -4.76 16.42 14.81
CA THR A 31 -3.29 16.42 14.76
C THR A 31 -2.75 15.09 14.26
N ALA A 32 -3.36 13.99 14.69
CA ALA A 32 -3.09 12.65 14.20
C ALA A 32 -3.28 12.54 12.68
N TRP A 33 -4.42 13.00 12.16
CA TRP A 33 -4.70 13.05 10.73
C TRP A 33 -3.65 13.88 9.96
N ARG A 34 -3.26 15.05 10.48
CA ARG A 34 -2.24 15.89 9.86
C ARG A 34 -0.89 15.19 9.78
N TYR A 35 -0.48 14.48 10.83
CA TYR A 35 0.77 13.72 10.84
C TYR A 35 0.78 12.58 9.82
N VAL A 36 -0.32 11.85 9.68
CA VAL A 36 -0.45 10.81 8.66
C VAL A 36 -0.35 11.43 7.27
N ARG A 37 -1.10 12.50 6.99
CA ARG A 37 -1.06 13.18 5.69
C ARG A 37 0.32 13.73 5.33
N GLU A 38 1.00 14.39 6.26
CA GLU A 38 2.37 14.89 6.04
C GLU A 38 3.36 13.74 5.79
N SER A 39 3.25 12.66 6.56
CA SER A 39 4.12 11.50 6.42
C SER A 39 3.88 10.78 5.09
N THR A 40 2.62 10.57 4.69
CA THR A 40 2.26 10.00 3.38
C THR A 40 2.82 10.85 2.25
N ARG A 41 2.74 12.19 2.34
CA ARG A 41 3.31 13.09 1.33
C ARG A 41 4.83 12.96 1.23
N LEU A 42 5.52 12.85 2.37
CA LEU A 42 6.97 12.66 2.38
C LEU A 42 7.35 11.31 1.78
N LEU A 43 6.64 10.23 2.14
CA LEU A 43 6.87 8.90 1.58
C LEU A 43 6.58 8.85 0.08
N ALA A 44 5.49 9.46 -0.38
CA ALA A 44 5.15 9.52 -1.80
C ALA A 44 6.22 10.24 -2.63
N ARG A 45 6.87 11.29 -2.07
CA ARG A 45 8.00 11.97 -2.73
C ARG A 45 9.27 11.12 -2.79
N GLN A 46 9.42 10.17 -1.87
CA GLN A 46 10.59 9.28 -1.79
C GLN A 46 10.35 7.95 -2.49
N ALA A 47 9.10 7.61 -2.78
CA ALA A 47 8.74 6.37 -3.44
C ALA A 47 9.33 6.34 -4.85
N PRO A 48 9.94 5.21 -5.27
CA PRO A 48 10.42 5.06 -6.63
C PRO A 48 9.24 5.09 -7.60
N SER A 49 9.46 5.60 -8.81
CA SER A 49 8.47 5.46 -9.87
C SER A 49 8.27 3.99 -10.24
N ARG A 50 7.13 3.66 -10.86
CA ARG A 50 6.87 2.30 -11.37
C ARG A 50 7.99 1.81 -12.28
N GLU A 51 8.47 2.66 -13.18
CA GLU A 51 9.59 2.35 -14.09
C GLU A 51 10.89 2.10 -13.33
N GLN A 52 11.20 2.90 -12.31
CA GLN A 52 12.39 2.69 -11.48
C GLN A 52 12.30 1.37 -10.71
N GLY A 53 11.11 1.02 -10.22
CA GLY A 53 10.81 -0.26 -9.61
C GLY A 53 11.06 -1.43 -10.56
N LEU A 54 10.50 -1.38 -11.77
CA LEU A 54 10.68 -2.40 -12.80
C LEU A 54 12.15 -2.56 -13.22
N ARG A 55 12.85 -1.45 -13.48
CA ARG A 55 14.29 -1.49 -13.82
C ARG A 55 15.12 -2.10 -12.70
N ARG A 56 14.77 -1.85 -11.43
CA ARG A 56 15.44 -2.47 -10.28
C ARG A 56 15.18 -3.97 -10.22
N ALA A 57 13.97 -4.42 -10.52
CA ALA A 57 13.62 -5.83 -10.55
C ALA A 57 14.37 -6.57 -11.69
N CYS A 58 14.43 -5.99 -12.89
CA CYS A 58 15.22 -6.53 -13.99
C CYS A 58 16.70 -6.68 -13.62
N ARG A 59 17.31 -5.64 -13.02
CA ARG A 59 18.72 -5.71 -12.57
C ARG A 59 18.97 -6.79 -11.51
N LYS A 60 17.95 -7.17 -10.75
CA LYS A 60 18.03 -8.22 -9.73
C LYS A 60 17.78 -9.62 -10.30
N GLY A 61 17.50 -9.75 -11.60
CA GLY A 61 17.16 -11.03 -12.21
C GLY A 61 15.78 -11.55 -11.81
N CYS A 62 14.86 -10.69 -11.38
CA CYS A 62 13.49 -11.10 -11.10
C CYS A 62 12.83 -11.57 -12.40
N GLY A 63 12.53 -12.85 -12.53
CA GLY A 63 11.86 -13.42 -13.72
C GLY A 63 10.43 -12.93 -13.92
N TYR A 64 9.75 -12.58 -12.82
CA TYR A 64 8.39 -12.04 -12.82
C TYR A 64 8.26 -10.96 -11.73
N VAL A 65 7.41 -9.96 -11.97
CA VAL A 65 7.14 -8.86 -11.03
C VAL A 65 5.65 -8.60 -11.00
N ILE A 66 5.06 -8.64 -9.81
CA ILE A 66 3.68 -8.20 -9.59
C ILE A 66 3.72 -6.69 -9.34
N GLY A 67 3.11 -5.94 -10.24
CA GLY A 67 2.92 -4.49 -10.08
C GLY A 67 1.70 -4.19 -9.22
N ASP A 68 1.67 -2.99 -8.63
CA ASP A 68 0.51 -2.53 -7.87
C ASP A 68 -0.77 -2.58 -8.73
N SER A 69 -1.85 -3.10 -8.13
CA SER A 69 -3.24 -3.10 -8.60
C SER A 69 -3.53 -3.56 -10.04
N ALA A 70 -2.57 -4.19 -10.71
CA ALA A 70 -2.80 -4.83 -12.00
C ALA A 70 -3.36 -6.24 -11.75
N PRO A 71 -4.59 -6.55 -12.19
CA PRO A 71 -5.10 -7.92 -12.09
C PRO A 71 -4.17 -8.84 -12.85
N ILE A 72 -3.73 -9.91 -12.19
CA ILE A 72 -3.00 -10.98 -12.85
C ILE A 72 -4.06 -11.91 -13.42
N ALA A 73 -4.03 -12.12 -14.74
CA ALA A 73 -4.84 -13.15 -15.37
C ALA A 73 -4.36 -14.51 -14.83
N CYS A 74 -5.23 -15.17 -14.06
CA CYS A 74 -5.02 -16.54 -13.60
C CYS A 74 -5.88 -17.46 -14.47
N ASP A 75 -5.23 -18.36 -15.19
CA ASP A 75 -5.85 -19.38 -16.06
C ASP A 75 -6.29 -20.65 -15.30
N HIS A 76 -5.92 -20.77 -14.03
CA HIS A 76 -6.27 -21.91 -13.18
C HIS A 76 -6.98 -21.48 -11.89
N VAL A 77 -8.26 -21.13 -11.97
CA VAL A 77 -9.18 -21.21 -10.83
C VAL A 77 -10.03 -22.45 -11.06
N ALA A 78 -9.87 -23.47 -10.21
CA ALA A 78 -10.75 -24.63 -10.19
C ALA A 78 -12.20 -24.13 -10.10
N ALA A 79 -13.04 -24.67 -10.98
CA ALA A 79 -14.45 -24.31 -11.11
C ALA A 79 -15.12 -24.25 -9.73
N ASP A 80 -15.74 -23.12 -9.41
CA ASP A 80 -16.98 -22.98 -8.61
C ASP A 80 -17.06 -21.73 -7.70
N LEU A 81 -16.09 -20.81 -7.69
CA LEU A 81 -16.29 -19.47 -7.09
C LEU A 81 -15.88 -18.32 -8.02
N PRO A 82 -16.82 -17.47 -8.48
CA PRO A 82 -16.48 -16.30 -9.28
C PRO A 82 -15.89 -15.20 -8.38
N PHE A 83 -14.57 -15.03 -8.39
CA PHE A 83 -13.95 -13.83 -7.83
C PHE A 83 -13.98 -12.71 -8.89
N TYR A 84 -14.79 -11.68 -8.66
CA TYR A 84 -15.04 -10.58 -9.60
C TYR A 84 -14.18 -9.36 -9.24
N ALA A 85 -13.14 -9.09 -10.04
CA ALA A 85 -12.36 -7.87 -9.92
C ALA A 85 -13.01 -6.74 -10.73
N GLY A 86 -14.10 -6.16 -10.21
CA GLY A 86 -15.05 -5.30 -10.95
C GLY A 86 -14.57 -3.98 -11.59
N LYS A 87 -13.26 -3.77 -11.77
CA LYS A 87 -12.70 -2.67 -12.58
C LYS A 87 -12.23 -3.10 -13.96
N HIS A 88 -11.90 -4.37 -14.15
CA HIS A 88 -11.52 -4.93 -15.42
C HIS A 88 -12.30 -6.25 -15.53
N ASP A 89 -13.13 -6.44 -16.56
CA ASP A 89 -13.99 -7.62 -16.75
C ASP A 89 -13.16 -8.90 -17.02
N GLN A 90 -12.30 -9.24 -16.06
CA GLN A 90 -11.32 -10.29 -16.09
C GLN A 90 -11.40 -11.04 -14.76
N LEU A 91 -11.41 -12.37 -14.87
CA LEU A 91 -11.22 -13.24 -13.71
C LEU A 91 -9.76 -13.14 -13.31
N GLY A 92 -9.49 -12.48 -12.19
CA GLY A 92 -8.14 -12.22 -11.70
C GLY A 92 -8.17 -11.87 -10.22
N MET A 93 -7.07 -12.20 -9.53
CA MET A 93 -6.89 -11.84 -8.13
C MET A 93 -6.02 -10.58 -8.04
N ASN A 94 -6.41 -9.67 -7.15
CA ASN A 94 -5.48 -8.70 -6.59
C ASN A 94 -4.94 -9.31 -5.30
N PHE A 95 -3.62 -9.42 -5.17
CA PHE A 95 -2.96 -9.82 -3.93
C PHE A 95 -2.73 -8.61 -3.02
#